data_AF-A0A818FKQ4-F1
#
_entry.id   AF-A0A818FKQ4-F1
#
_cell.length_a   1.000
_cell.length_b   1.000
_cell.length_c   1.000
_cell.angle_alpha   90.00
_cell.angle_beta   90.00
_cell.angle_gamma   90.00
#
_symmetry.space_group_name_H-M   'P 1'
#
loop_
_entity.id
_entity.type
_entity.pdbx_description
1 polymer ?
#
loop_
_entity_poly.entity_id
_entity_poly.type
_entity_poly.pdbx_seq_one_letter_code
_entity_poly.pdbx_strand_id
1 'polypeptide(L)'
;MIEKIHVEYQLNTPPYHPFWYIPGLFQGRLIIRDDASELTYFKMYVPNDKRLNVDMEWIVERGGPSTSMEVDIGYMPRMELRSAAPSLNMSETGITSEQFITSMNESLYDSLLKSFNTIDENFKNENEIYDLLERKFYPFKEIPYYEYRQAFQKAEETNKLVHTIILWVLESSAVLNLLREHFVSTWALVVDLKAIIANQTSDTIKDSQRAKQALDNYAFPVESMVQQNDGTVISKLNANDLLDTHSKAEEFLNIISNGMDITIQRYVHFLEEALNRQK
;
A
#
# COMPACT_ATOMS: atom_id res chain seq x y z
N MET A 1 1.84 -16.19 -4.54
CA MET A 1 2.35 -15.69 -3.24
C MET A 1 2.76 -14.25 -3.47
N ILE A 2 2.22 -13.29 -2.72
CA ILE A 2 2.67 -11.89 -2.78
C ILE A 2 3.54 -11.69 -1.55
N GLU A 3 4.84 -11.62 -1.75
CA GLU A 3 5.77 -11.24 -0.69
C GLU A 3 6.07 -9.75 -0.83
N LYS A 4 5.94 -9.00 0.29
CA LYS A 4 6.40 -7.62 0.35
C LYS A 4 7.90 -7.67 0.57
N ILE A 5 8.65 -7.32 -0.47
CA ILE A 5 10.11 -7.23 -0.38
C ILE A 5 10.45 -5.75 -0.35
N HIS A 6 10.98 -5.31 0.79
CA HIS A 6 11.69 -4.03 0.89
C HIS A 6 13.13 -4.28 0.48
N VAL A 7 13.58 -3.66 -0.61
CA VAL A 7 14.98 -3.78 -1.07
C VAL A 7 15.53 -2.39 -1.30
N GLU A 8 16.67 -2.13 -0.68
CA GLU A 8 17.45 -0.93 -0.89
C GLU A 8 18.77 -1.34 -1.56
N TYR A 9 19.10 -0.70 -2.67
CA TYR A 9 20.38 -0.91 -3.35
C TYR A 9 21.26 0.31 -3.16
N GLN A 10 22.50 0.11 -2.71
CA GLN A 10 23.52 1.14 -2.76
C GLN A 10 24.27 1.03 -4.09
N LEU A 11 24.12 2.02 -4.98
CA LEU A 11 24.75 1.96 -6.32
C LEU A 11 26.17 2.55 -6.38
N ASN A 12 26.54 3.36 -5.38
CA ASN A 12 27.81 4.07 -5.36
C ASN A 12 28.86 3.35 -4.50
N THR A 13 30.11 3.42 -4.93
CA THR A 13 31.28 2.99 -4.15
C THR A 13 32.00 4.21 -3.54
N PRO A 14 32.71 4.06 -2.41
CA PRO A 14 33.55 5.12 -1.85
C PRO A 14 34.48 5.72 -2.93
N PRO A 15 34.70 7.04 -2.97
CA PRO A 15 34.44 8.04 -1.93
C PRO A 15 33.08 8.76 -2.02
N TYR A 16 32.20 8.38 -2.94
CA TYR A 16 30.90 9.05 -3.13
C TYR A 16 29.94 8.73 -1.96
N HIS A 17 29.07 9.67 -1.60
CA HIS A 17 28.06 9.48 -0.54
C HIS A 17 27.04 8.40 -0.91
N PRO A 18 26.60 7.55 0.05
CA PRO A 18 25.59 6.53 -0.19
C PRO A 18 24.36 7.10 -0.90
N PHE A 19 24.06 6.47 -2.03
CA PHE A 19 22.87 6.69 -2.84
C PHE A 19 22.03 5.42 -2.74
N TRP A 20 20.88 5.54 -2.08
CA TRP A 20 19.96 4.43 -1.91
C TRP A 20 18.88 4.45 -2.97
N TYR A 21 18.56 3.26 -3.43
CA TYR A 21 17.63 3.03 -4.51
C TYR A 21 16.56 2.05 -4.07
N ILE A 22 15.30 2.51 -4.02
CA ILE A 22 14.18 1.75 -3.46
C ILE A 22 13.07 1.62 -4.51
N PRO A 23 12.86 0.44 -5.10
CA PRO A 23 11.72 0.23 -5.98
C PRO A 23 10.39 0.39 -5.24
N GLY A 24 9.48 1.20 -5.79
CA GLY A 24 8.20 1.48 -5.14
C GLY A 24 7.24 0.29 -5.10
N LEU A 25 7.39 -0.65 -6.04
CA LEU A 25 6.64 -1.91 -6.10
C LEU A 25 7.39 -2.93 -6.96
N PHE A 26 7.38 -4.19 -6.54
CA PHE A 26 7.69 -5.31 -7.41
C PHE A 26 6.40 -6.03 -7.82
N GLN A 27 6.30 -6.35 -9.11
CA GLN A 27 5.30 -7.26 -9.66
C GLN A 27 6.01 -8.49 -10.24
N GLY A 28 5.27 -9.58 -10.42
CA GLY A 28 5.93 -10.82 -10.82
C GLY A 28 5.00 -12.00 -10.92
N ARG A 29 5.59 -13.13 -11.28
CA ARG A 29 4.92 -14.43 -11.34
C ARG A 29 5.85 -15.50 -10.79
N LEU A 30 5.28 -16.33 -9.94
CA LEU A 30 5.90 -17.52 -9.39
C LEU A 30 5.08 -18.72 -9.84
N ILE A 31 5.71 -19.77 -10.35
CA ILE A 31 5.08 -21.07 -10.57
C ILE A 31 5.78 -22.04 -9.63
N ILE A 32 5.02 -22.62 -8.72
CA ILE A 32 5.49 -23.57 -7.71
C ILE A 32 4.76 -24.88 -7.97
N ARG A 33 5.45 -26.02 -7.78
CA ARG A 33 4.79 -27.33 -7.78
C ARG A 33 3.70 -27.36 -6.70
N ASP A 34 2.68 -28.19 -6.93
CA ASP A 34 1.52 -28.36 -6.06
C ASP A 34 1.90 -28.78 -4.63
N ASP A 35 2.94 -29.59 -4.50
CA ASP A 35 3.53 -30.02 -3.23
C ASP A 35 4.48 -28.99 -2.58
N ALA A 36 4.62 -27.79 -3.18
CA ALA A 36 5.52 -26.72 -2.77
C ALA A 36 7.02 -27.08 -2.70
N SER A 37 7.42 -28.21 -3.27
CA SER A 37 8.81 -28.70 -3.22
C SER A 37 9.77 -27.87 -4.08
N GLU A 38 9.25 -27.22 -5.13
CA GLU A 38 10.07 -26.64 -6.19
C GLU A 38 9.38 -25.43 -6.84
N LEU A 39 10.14 -24.35 -7.01
CA LEU A 39 9.77 -23.18 -7.80
C LEU A 39 10.25 -23.39 -9.23
N THR A 40 9.34 -23.62 -10.19
CA THR A 40 9.68 -23.92 -11.59
C THR A 40 9.84 -22.68 -12.46
N TYR A 41 9.26 -21.55 -12.05
CA TYR A 41 9.39 -20.27 -12.74
C TYR A 41 9.37 -19.12 -11.74
N PHE A 42 10.29 -18.18 -11.94
CA PHE A 42 10.38 -16.94 -11.19
C PHE A 42 10.50 -15.76 -12.15
N LYS A 43 9.62 -14.78 -12.01
CA LYS A 43 9.80 -13.46 -12.60
C LYS A 43 9.40 -12.42 -11.58
N MET A 44 10.25 -11.41 -11.41
CA MET A 44 10.00 -10.25 -10.59
C MET A 44 10.52 -9.02 -11.33
N TYR A 45 9.77 -7.94 -11.34
CA TYR A 45 10.12 -6.73 -12.06
C TYR A 45 9.48 -5.51 -11.43
N VAL A 46 10.07 -4.34 -11.67
CA VAL A 46 9.49 -3.05 -11.29
C VAL A 46 8.54 -2.62 -12.41
N PRO A 47 7.24 -2.40 -12.14
CA PRO A 47 6.29 -1.93 -13.15
C PRO A 47 6.71 -0.59 -13.72
N ASN A 48 6.53 -0.40 -15.02
CA ASN A 48 6.95 0.79 -15.76
C ASN A 48 5.79 1.48 -16.49
N ASP A 49 4.55 1.09 -16.17
CA ASP A 49 3.29 1.64 -16.68
C ASP A 49 2.94 3.00 -16.06
N LYS A 50 3.60 3.35 -14.95
CA LYS A 50 3.51 4.65 -14.28
C LYS A 50 4.76 5.49 -14.53
N ARG A 51 4.64 6.81 -14.40
CA ARG A 51 5.72 7.77 -14.68
C ARG A 51 6.82 7.81 -13.64
N LEU A 52 6.59 7.25 -12.46
CA LEU A 52 7.49 7.22 -11.32
C LEU A 52 7.38 5.83 -10.71
N ASN A 53 8.50 5.16 -10.48
CA ASN A 53 8.47 3.77 -9.97
C ASN A 53 9.62 3.44 -9.00
N VAL A 54 10.51 4.40 -8.72
CA VAL A 54 11.67 4.22 -7.84
C VAL A 54 11.86 5.45 -6.97
N ASP A 55 12.21 5.23 -5.72
CA ASP A 55 12.62 6.25 -4.78
C ASP A 55 14.16 6.29 -4.72
N MET A 56 14.70 7.49 -4.57
CA MET A 56 16.13 7.79 -4.61
C MET A 56 16.49 8.65 -3.41
N GLU A 57 17.28 8.10 -2.49
CA GLU A 57 17.68 8.83 -1.28
C GLU A 57 19.17 9.17 -1.31
N TRP A 58 19.49 10.43 -1.01
CA TRP A 58 20.85 10.95 -0.97
C TRP A 58 21.25 11.25 0.48
N ILE A 59 22.37 10.70 0.95
CA ILE A 59 22.99 11.17 2.19
C ILE A 59 23.79 12.44 1.89
N VAL A 60 23.28 13.60 2.31
CA VAL A 60 23.98 14.88 2.23
C VAL A 60 25.01 14.98 3.38
N GLU A 61 26.16 15.64 3.14
CA GLU A 61 27.31 15.69 4.06
C GLU A 61 26.95 15.99 5.53
N ARG A 62 27.53 15.20 6.45
CA ARG A 62 27.50 15.51 7.89
C ARG A 62 28.36 16.75 8.16
N GLY A 63 27.73 17.91 8.34
CA GLY A 63 28.44 19.13 8.78
C GLY A 63 27.66 20.45 8.64
N GLY A 64 26.55 20.49 7.90
CA GLY A 64 25.68 21.66 7.82
C GLY A 64 24.61 21.69 8.93
N PRO A 65 24.04 22.85 9.27
CA PRO A 65 23.03 23.01 10.33
C PRO A 65 21.69 22.30 10.07
N SER A 66 21.54 21.61 8.94
CA SER A 66 20.41 20.76 8.59
C SER A 66 20.89 19.51 7.84
N THR A 67 21.06 18.39 8.55
CA THR A 67 21.23 17.08 7.93
C THR A 67 19.85 16.57 7.48
N SER A 68 19.32 17.08 6.37
CA SER A 68 18.10 16.51 5.77
C SER A 68 18.50 15.39 4.81
N MET A 69 17.86 14.24 4.90
CA MET A 69 17.84 13.29 3.78
C MET A 69 17.10 13.97 2.63
N GLU A 70 17.75 14.08 1.48
CA GLU A 70 17.06 14.50 0.27
C GLU A 70 16.48 13.22 -0.37
N VAL A 71 15.21 13.29 -0.76
CA VAL A 71 14.46 12.18 -1.35
C VAL A 71 13.96 12.67 -2.71
N ASP A 72 14.29 11.95 -3.77
CA ASP A 72 13.86 12.22 -5.13
C ASP A 72 13.16 11.00 -5.73
N ILE A 73 12.19 11.21 -6.62
CA ILE A 73 11.42 10.12 -7.22
C ILE A 73 11.80 10.00 -8.69
N GLY A 74 12.37 8.85 -9.05
CA GLY A 74 12.85 8.57 -10.39
C GLY A 74 11.90 7.70 -11.22
N TYR A 75 12.33 7.47 -12.46
CA TYR A 75 11.74 6.50 -13.36
C TYR A 75 12.81 5.56 -13.89
N MET A 76 12.56 4.27 -13.76
CA MET A 76 13.37 3.23 -14.36
C MET A 76 12.57 2.47 -15.42
N PRO A 77 13.04 2.45 -16.68
CA PRO A 77 12.31 1.81 -17.76
C PRO A 77 12.28 0.28 -17.62
N ARG A 78 13.28 -0.32 -16.96
CA ARG A 78 13.35 -1.77 -16.76
C ARG A 78 14.24 -2.15 -15.58
N MET A 79 13.67 -2.89 -14.62
CA MET A 79 14.38 -3.78 -13.69
C MET A 79 13.58 -5.06 -13.60
N GLU A 80 14.25 -6.17 -13.85
CA GLU A 80 13.63 -7.49 -13.92
C GLU A 80 14.65 -8.54 -13.49
N LEU A 81 14.23 -9.43 -12.59
CA LEU A 81 14.88 -10.69 -12.29
C LEU A 81 14.00 -11.82 -12.83
N ARG A 82 14.56 -12.68 -13.66
CA ARG A 82 13.84 -13.80 -14.27
C ARG A 82 14.68 -15.08 -14.18
N SER A 83 14.09 -16.13 -13.62
CA SER A 83 14.56 -17.50 -13.75
C SER A 83 13.46 -18.34 -14.39
N ALA A 84 13.77 -18.99 -15.51
CA ALA A 84 12.93 -20.02 -16.11
C ALA A 84 13.44 -21.44 -15.79
N ALA A 85 14.43 -21.55 -14.90
CA ALA A 85 14.95 -22.81 -14.40
C ALA A 85 14.35 -23.09 -13.01
N PRO A 86 14.06 -24.36 -12.69
CA PRO A 86 13.55 -24.70 -11.37
C PRO A 86 14.55 -24.42 -10.25
N SER A 87 14.03 -24.15 -9.05
CA SER A 87 14.84 -23.98 -7.84
C SER A 87 15.46 -25.31 -7.43
N LEU A 88 16.76 -25.29 -7.14
CA LEU A 88 17.45 -26.45 -6.62
C LEU A 88 17.43 -26.45 -5.10
N ASN A 89 17.04 -27.57 -4.51
CA ASN A 89 17.20 -27.77 -3.08
C ASN A 89 18.67 -28.12 -2.77
N MET A 90 19.47 -27.11 -2.41
CA MET A 90 20.90 -27.27 -2.14
C MET A 90 21.18 -28.25 -0.98
N SER A 91 20.24 -28.47 -0.05
CA SER A 91 20.44 -29.44 1.04
C SER A 91 20.40 -30.89 0.58
N GLU A 92 19.72 -31.19 -0.54
CA GLU A 92 19.63 -32.54 -1.10
C GLU A 92 20.79 -32.86 -2.05
N THR A 93 21.34 -31.85 -2.72
CA THR A 93 22.44 -32.04 -3.68
C THR A 93 23.81 -32.12 -3.01
N GLY A 94 23.95 -31.61 -1.77
CA GLY A 94 25.23 -31.53 -1.06
C GLY A 94 26.22 -30.55 -1.70
N ILE A 95 25.77 -29.75 -2.66
CA ILE A 95 26.57 -28.77 -3.40
C ILE A 95 26.40 -27.40 -2.72
N THR A 96 27.51 -26.72 -2.41
CA THR A 96 27.44 -25.36 -1.87
C THR A 96 27.09 -24.36 -2.97
N SER A 97 26.52 -23.21 -2.61
CA SER A 97 26.18 -22.14 -3.56
C SER A 97 27.39 -21.71 -4.41
N GLU A 98 28.59 -21.68 -3.81
CA GLU A 98 29.87 -21.39 -4.49
C GLU A 98 30.27 -22.46 -5.52
N GLN A 99 30.08 -23.74 -5.20
CA GLN A 99 30.37 -24.85 -6.12
C GLN A 99 29.39 -24.87 -7.30
N PHE A 100 28.11 -24.56 -7.04
CA PHE A 100 27.10 -24.49 -8.08
C PHE A 100 27.43 -23.39 -9.10
N ILE A 101 27.70 -22.16 -8.64
CA ILE A 101 28.05 -21.01 -9.50
C ILE A 101 29.28 -21.29 -10.36
N THR A 102 30.29 -21.97 -9.80
CA THR A 102 31.55 -22.28 -10.50
C THR A 102 31.40 -23.41 -11.52
N SER A 103 30.39 -24.27 -11.36
CA SER A 103 30.17 -25.48 -12.17
C SER A 103 29.16 -25.30 -13.32
N MET A 104 28.47 -24.16 -13.39
CA MET A 104 27.53 -23.86 -14.46
C MET A 104 28.25 -23.70 -15.81
N ASN A 105 28.33 -24.79 -16.58
CA ASN A 105 28.57 -24.70 -18.01
C ASN A 105 27.22 -24.51 -18.75
N GLU A 106 27.24 -23.80 -19.89
CA GLU A 106 26.03 -23.51 -20.69
C GLU A 106 25.23 -24.79 -21.04
N SER A 107 25.91 -25.94 -21.17
CA SER A 107 25.27 -27.21 -21.53
C SER A 107 24.36 -27.80 -20.44
N LEU A 108 24.72 -27.63 -19.15
CA LEU A 108 23.90 -28.10 -18.02
C LEU A 108 22.65 -27.23 -17.87
N TYR A 109 22.82 -25.91 -18.09
CA TYR A 109 21.73 -24.94 -18.09
C TYR A 109 20.71 -25.22 -19.21
N ASP A 110 21.19 -25.46 -20.43
CA ASP A 110 20.34 -25.76 -21.59
C ASP A 110 19.62 -27.12 -21.47
N SER A 111 20.26 -28.11 -20.85
CA SER A 111 19.64 -29.42 -20.62
C SER A 111 18.52 -29.36 -19.58
N LEU A 112 18.70 -28.59 -18.52
CA LEU A 112 17.66 -28.35 -17.51
C LEU A 112 16.49 -27.57 -18.13
N LEU A 113 16.74 -26.49 -18.86
CA LEU A 113 15.68 -25.72 -19.53
C LEU A 113 14.79 -26.54 -20.47
N LYS A 114 15.37 -27.53 -21.17
CA LYS A 114 14.62 -28.38 -22.11
C LYS A 114 13.70 -29.41 -21.44
N SER A 115 14.00 -29.85 -20.22
CA SER A 115 13.20 -30.87 -19.54
C SER A 115 11.92 -30.35 -18.90
N PHE A 116 11.75 -29.02 -18.80
CA PHE A 116 10.66 -28.39 -18.03
C PHE A 116 9.65 -27.60 -18.87
N ASN A 117 9.68 -27.76 -20.20
CA ASN A 117 8.67 -27.16 -21.10
C ASN A 117 7.33 -27.88 -21.01
N THR A 118 6.63 -27.69 -19.89
CA THR A 118 5.19 -27.94 -19.74
C THR A 118 4.65 -26.95 -18.72
N ILE A 119 4.52 -25.69 -19.15
CA ILE A 119 3.67 -24.74 -18.46
C ILE A 119 2.23 -25.17 -18.78
N ASP A 120 1.49 -25.63 -17.78
CA ASP A 120 0.06 -25.86 -17.94
C ASP A 120 -0.62 -24.50 -18.14
N GLU A 121 -1.11 -24.26 -19.36
CA GLU A 121 -1.76 -23.02 -19.78
C GLU A 121 -3.17 -22.86 -19.20
N ASN A 122 -3.68 -23.85 -18.45
CA ASN A 122 -5.03 -23.82 -17.85
C ASN A 122 -5.09 -23.05 -16.52
N PHE A 123 -4.43 -21.90 -16.44
CA PHE A 123 -4.59 -21.01 -15.30
C PHE A 123 -5.98 -20.35 -15.34
N LYS A 124 -6.68 -20.35 -14.21
CA LYS A 124 -7.86 -19.49 -14.00
C LYS A 124 -7.49 -18.04 -14.36
N ASN A 125 -8.46 -17.27 -14.84
CA ASN A 125 -8.31 -15.86 -15.21
C ASN A 125 -7.40 -15.12 -14.22
N GLU A 126 -6.24 -14.64 -14.67
CA GLU A 126 -5.20 -14.05 -13.81
C GLU A 126 -5.78 -12.98 -12.88
N ASN A 127 -6.77 -12.21 -13.35
CA ASN A 127 -7.44 -11.17 -12.59
C ASN A 127 -8.16 -11.71 -11.34
N GLU A 128 -8.82 -12.87 -11.42
CA GLU A 128 -9.51 -13.47 -10.27
C GLU A 128 -8.53 -13.90 -9.17
N ILE A 129 -7.33 -14.35 -9.57
CA ILE A 129 -6.27 -14.71 -8.64
C ILE A 129 -5.66 -13.47 -8.01
N TYR A 130 -5.45 -12.41 -8.78
CA TYR A 130 -5.03 -11.11 -8.24
C TYR A 130 -6.03 -10.60 -7.21
N ASP A 131 -7.33 -10.59 -7.52
CA ASP A 131 -8.38 -10.14 -6.60
C ASP A 131 -8.44 -11.00 -5.31
N LEU A 132 -8.21 -12.31 -5.42
CA LEU A 132 -8.20 -13.21 -4.27
C LEU A 132 -6.96 -13.01 -3.40
N LEU A 133 -5.78 -12.88 -4.00
CA LEU A 133 -4.53 -12.59 -3.28
C LEU A 133 -4.59 -11.20 -2.67
N GLU A 134 -5.11 -10.23 -3.40
CA GLU A 134 -5.26 -8.86 -2.95
C GLU A 134 -6.16 -8.78 -1.72
N ARG A 135 -7.34 -9.41 -1.73
CA ARG A 135 -8.18 -9.47 -0.52
C ARG A 135 -7.52 -10.21 0.63
N LYS A 136 -6.76 -11.28 0.35
CA LYS A 136 -6.08 -12.05 1.39
C LYS A 136 -4.95 -11.29 2.07
N PHE A 137 -4.17 -10.52 1.31
CA PHE A 137 -3.01 -9.77 1.81
C PHE A 137 -3.29 -8.31 2.15
N TYR A 138 -4.45 -7.80 1.70
CA TYR A 138 -4.94 -6.46 2.01
C TYR A 138 -6.42 -6.55 2.44
N PRO A 139 -6.73 -7.11 3.63
CA PRO A 139 -8.12 -7.22 4.13
C PRO A 139 -8.86 -5.89 4.15
N PHE A 140 -8.15 -4.76 4.26
CA PHE A 140 -8.77 -3.43 4.15
C PHE A 140 -9.43 -3.16 2.78
N LYS A 141 -9.04 -3.88 1.72
CA LYS A 141 -9.70 -3.82 0.41
C LYS A 141 -11.05 -4.54 0.35
N GLU A 142 -11.46 -5.21 1.43
CA GLU A 142 -12.86 -5.63 1.60
C GLU A 142 -13.82 -4.44 1.69
N ILE A 143 -13.32 -3.27 2.10
CA ILE A 143 -14.10 -2.04 2.13
C ILE A 143 -13.95 -1.33 0.78
N PRO A 144 -15.04 -1.08 0.04
CA PRO A 144 -14.96 -0.35 -1.21
C PRO A 144 -14.59 1.11 -0.94
N TYR A 145 -13.55 1.60 -1.62
CA TYR A 145 -13.17 3.01 -1.67
C TYR A 145 -13.65 3.59 -2.99
N TYR A 146 -14.55 4.56 -2.91
CA TYR A 146 -15.11 5.23 -4.08
C TYR A 146 -14.31 6.51 -4.40
N GLU A 147 -14.37 6.95 -5.65
CA GLU A 147 -13.98 8.31 -5.99
C GLU A 147 -14.81 9.31 -5.16
N TYR A 148 -14.23 10.45 -4.82
CA TYR A 148 -14.81 11.43 -3.90
C TYR A 148 -16.29 11.73 -4.18
N ARG A 149 -16.64 12.10 -5.43
CA ARG A 149 -18.03 12.40 -5.82
C ARG A 149 -18.98 11.21 -5.66
N GLN A 150 -18.53 10.03 -6.11
CA GLN A 150 -19.31 8.80 -6.05
C GLN A 150 -19.57 8.37 -4.60
N ALA A 151 -18.63 8.62 -3.70
CA ALA A 151 -18.77 8.31 -2.28
C ALA A 151 -19.93 9.09 -1.65
N PHE A 152 -20.06 10.39 -1.93
CA PHE A 152 -21.16 11.19 -1.40
C PHE A 152 -22.51 10.80 -1.99
N GLN A 153 -22.57 10.48 -3.30
CA GLN A 153 -23.78 9.94 -3.89
C GLN A 153 -24.19 8.63 -3.18
N LYS A 154 -23.24 7.73 -2.95
CA LYS A 154 -23.51 6.46 -2.27
C LYS A 154 -23.92 6.64 -0.82
N ALA A 155 -23.33 7.62 -0.13
CA ALA A 155 -23.65 7.95 1.25
C ALA A 155 -25.07 8.54 1.38
N GLU A 156 -25.52 9.34 0.41
CA GLU A 156 -26.92 9.79 0.31
C GLU A 156 -27.88 8.60 0.10
N GLU A 157 -27.57 7.70 -0.84
CA GLU A 157 -28.40 6.51 -1.12
C GLU A 157 -28.53 5.57 0.07
N THR A 158 -27.46 5.43 0.85
CA THR A 158 -27.37 4.46 1.96
C THR A 158 -27.58 5.08 3.33
N ASN A 159 -27.78 6.40 3.40
CA ASN A 159 -27.87 7.19 4.63
C ASN A 159 -26.71 6.91 5.61
N LYS A 160 -25.48 6.84 5.09
CA LYS A 160 -24.25 6.59 5.83
C LYS A 160 -23.38 7.84 5.90
N LEU A 161 -22.44 7.90 6.83
CA LEU A 161 -21.42 8.94 6.85
C LEU A 161 -20.35 8.67 5.79
N VAL A 162 -19.67 9.71 5.32
CA VAL A 162 -18.50 9.56 4.45
C VAL A 162 -17.24 9.54 5.29
N HIS A 163 -16.47 8.47 5.17
CA HIS A 163 -15.14 8.34 5.74
C HIS A 163 -14.10 8.66 4.66
N THR A 164 -13.47 9.83 4.76
CA THR A 164 -12.49 10.31 3.80
C THR A 164 -11.08 10.09 4.35
N ILE A 165 -10.29 9.32 3.62
CA ILE A 165 -8.87 9.12 3.89
C ILE A 165 -8.08 10.01 2.95
N ILE A 166 -7.05 10.66 3.46
CA ILE A 166 -6.11 11.39 2.62
C ILE A 166 -4.76 10.66 2.54
N LEU A 167 -4.43 9.71 3.45
CA LEU A 167 -3.26 8.84 3.25
C LEU A 167 -3.23 7.41 3.86
N TRP A 168 -3.93 7.04 4.95
CA TRP A 168 -3.74 5.72 5.59
C TRP A 168 -4.99 5.01 6.13
N VAL A 169 -4.96 3.67 6.16
CA VAL A 169 -5.99 2.77 6.71
C VAL A 169 -5.34 1.82 7.72
N LEU A 170 -6.02 1.54 8.84
CA LEU A 170 -5.60 0.49 9.79
C LEU A 170 -6.31 -0.84 9.49
N GLU A 171 -5.52 -1.91 9.45
CA GLU A 171 -6.01 -3.26 9.25
C GLU A 171 -6.46 -3.89 10.58
N SER A 172 -7.76 -3.83 10.86
CA SER A 172 -8.38 -4.44 12.04
C SER A 172 -9.82 -4.84 11.78
N SER A 173 -10.23 -6.04 12.18
CA SER A 173 -11.62 -6.50 12.02
C SER A 173 -12.64 -5.56 12.66
N ALA A 174 -12.32 -4.94 13.80
CA ALA A 174 -13.19 -3.95 14.45
C ALA A 174 -13.37 -2.71 13.58
N VAL A 175 -12.28 -2.19 13.01
CA VAL A 175 -12.31 -1.02 12.11
C VAL A 175 -13.06 -1.36 10.82
N LEU A 176 -12.75 -2.51 10.20
CA LEU A 176 -13.40 -2.95 8.96
C LEU A 176 -14.91 -3.14 9.16
N ASN A 177 -15.34 -3.69 10.30
CA ASN A 177 -16.76 -3.83 10.60
C ASN A 177 -17.45 -2.48 10.74
N LEU A 178 -16.86 -1.53 11.47
CA LEU A 178 -17.43 -0.17 11.57
C LEU A 178 -17.55 0.48 10.19
N LEU A 179 -16.46 0.47 9.40
CA LEU A 179 -16.43 1.04 8.06
C LEU A 179 -17.49 0.41 7.15
N ARG A 180 -17.65 -0.92 7.19
CA ARG A 180 -18.63 -1.63 6.37
C ARG A 180 -20.08 -1.28 6.75
N GLU A 181 -20.38 -1.29 8.03
CA GLU A 181 -21.76 -1.15 8.52
C GLU A 181 -22.23 0.31 8.47
N HIS A 182 -21.37 1.28 8.77
CA HIS A 182 -21.81 2.65 9.04
C HIS A 182 -21.26 3.73 8.11
N PHE A 183 -20.24 3.43 7.31
CA PHE A 183 -19.57 4.43 6.48
C PHE A 183 -19.55 4.06 5.00
N VAL A 184 -19.39 5.09 4.16
CA VAL A 184 -18.92 4.97 2.78
C VAL A 184 -17.52 5.54 2.75
N SER A 185 -16.54 4.76 2.28
CA SER A 185 -15.14 5.18 2.31
C SER A 185 -14.71 5.80 0.97
N THR A 186 -13.85 6.81 1.04
CA THR A 186 -13.24 7.46 -0.13
C THR A 186 -11.79 7.84 0.14
N TRP A 187 -10.99 7.86 -0.93
CA TRP A 187 -9.66 8.47 -0.91
C TRP A 187 -9.69 9.72 -1.79
N ALA A 188 -9.20 10.84 -1.26
CA ALA A 188 -9.04 12.07 -2.00
C ALA A 188 -7.62 12.64 -1.86
N LEU A 189 -7.04 13.08 -2.97
CA LEU A 189 -5.84 13.92 -2.95
C LEU A 189 -6.22 15.40 -2.92
N VAL A 190 -5.37 16.23 -2.33
CA VAL A 190 -5.55 17.70 -2.32
C VAL A 190 -5.71 18.25 -3.74
N VAL A 191 -4.98 17.69 -4.72
CA VAL A 191 -5.08 18.10 -6.12
C VAL A 191 -6.45 17.77 -6.72
N ASP A 192 -7.04 16.62 -6.36
CA ASP A 192 -8.35 16.20 -6.85
C ASP A 192 -9.45 17.11 -6.28
N LEU A 193 -9.38 17.42 -4.99
CA LEU A 193 -10.33 18.33 -4.34
C LEU A 193 -10.27 19.73 -4.95
N LYS A 194 -9.07 20.26 -5.21
CA LYS A 194 -8.88 21.55 -5.90
C LYS A 194 -9.45 21.51 -7.32
N ALA A 195 -9.26 20.40 -8.04
CA ALA A 195 -9.80 20.23 -9.39
C ALA A 195 -11.34 20.18 -9.39
N ILE A 196 -11.96 19.53 -8.40
CA ILE A 196 -13.43 19.51 -8.24
C ILE A 196 -13.97 20.94 -8.04
N ILE A 197 -13.31 21.74 -7.20
CA ILE A 197 -13.71 23.13 -6.94
C ILE A 197 -13.52 24.01 -8.19
N ALA A 198 -12.38 23.87 -8.88
CA ALA A 198 -12.07 24.68 -10.06
C ALA A 198 -12.99 24.38 -11.25
N ASN A 199 -13.45 23.13 -11.40
CA ASN A 199 -14.31 22.68 -12.49
C ASN A 199 -15.80 22.66 -12.10
N GLN A 200 -16.20 23.52 -11.16
CA GLN A 200 -17.59 23.61 -10.73
C GLN A 200 -18.52 24.01 -11.88
N THR A 201 -19.62 23.27 -12.04
CA THR A 201 -20.75 23.62 -12.90
C THR A 201 -22.03 23.71 -12.04
N SER A 202 -23.15 24.08 -12.64
CA SER A 202 -24.45 24.09 -11.96
C SER A 202 -24.81 22.72 -11.36
N ASP A 203 -24.44 21.64 -12.05
CA ASP A 203 -24.76 20.26 -11.63
C ASP A 203 -23.80 19.74 -10.55
N THR A 204 -22.58 20.29 -10.44
CA THR A 204 -21.56 19.85 -9.48
C THR A 204 -21.35 20.80 -8.31
N ILE A 205 -22.28 21.76 -8.11
CA ILE A 205 -22.15 22.77 -7.05
C ILE A 205 -22.05 22.16 -5.65
N LYS A 206 -22.80 21.08 -5.38
CA LYS A 206 -22.73 20.36 -4.10
C LYS A 206 -21.37 19.69 -3.90
N ASP A 207 -20.83 19.08 -4.95
CA ASP A 207 -19.52 18.41 -4.89
C ASP A 207 -18.38 19.42 -4.66
N SER A 208 -18.45 20.58 -5.31
CA SER A 208 -17.54 21.70 -5.07
C SER A 208 -17.62 22.20 -3.62
N GLN A 209 -18.82 22.34 -3.06
CA GLN A 209 -19.02 22.73 -1.67
C GLN A 209 -18.44 21.71 -0.68
N ARG A 210 -18.69 20.41 -0.89
CA ARG A 210 -18.13 19.31 -0.08
C ARG A 210 -16.60 19.28 -0.14
N ALA A 211 -16.04 19.36 -1.35
CA ALA A 211 -14.59 19.37 -1.56
C ALA A 211 -13.94 20.60 -0.89
N LYS A 212 -14.60 21.75 -0.95
CA LYS A 212 -14.15 22.96 -0.25
C LYS A 212 -14.18 22.78 1.26
N GLN A 213 -15.25 22.23 1.82
CA GLN A 213 -15.34 21.95 3.26
C GLN A 213 -14.26 20.96 3.73
N ALA A 214 -13.96 19.93 2.93
CA ALA A 214 -12.85 19.02 3.22
C ALA A 214 -11.50 19.74 3.21
N LEU A 215 -11.21 20.57 2.19
CA LEU A 215 -9.95 21.33 2.11
C LEU A 215 -9.81 22.38 3.21
N ASP A 216 -10.88 23.10 3.54
CA ASP A 216 -10.87 24.13 4.59
C ASP A 216 -10.58 23.52 5.98
N ASN A 217 -10.87 22.22 6.14
CA ASN A 217 -10.63 21.47 7.36
C ASN A 217 -9.34 20.65 7.35
N TYR A 218 -8.76 20.43 6.18
CA TYR A 218 -7.54 19.64 6.03
C TYR A 218 -6.33 20.42 6.56
N ALA A 219 -5.75 19.93 7.65
CA ALA A 219 -4.66 20.63 8.34
C ALA A 219 -3.33 19.87 8.36
N PHE A 220 -3.33 18.57 8.02
CA PHE A 220 -2.16 17.72 8.16
C PHE A 220 -2.01 16.75 6.97
N PRO A 221 -0.78 16.51 6.43
CA PRO A 221 -0.54 15.66 5.26
C PRO A 221 -1.13 14.24 5.31
N VAL A 222 -1.27 13.68 6.52
CA VAL A 222 -1.84 12.35 6.77
C VAL A 222 -3.01 12.48 7.73
N GLU A 223 -4.21 12.59 7.18
CA GLU A 223 -5.42 12.83 7.95
C GLU A 223 -6.59 11.96 7.43
N SER A 224 -7.38 11.46 8.37
CA SER A 224 -8.70 10.89 8.13
C SER A 224 -9.75 11.86 8.66
N MET A 225 -10.86 11.99 7.95
CA MET A 225 -12.00 12.79 8.39
C MET A 225 -13.32 12.06 8.16
N VAL A 226 -14.30 12.32 9.01
CA VAL A 226 -15.68 11.87 8.81
C VAL A 226 -16.55 13.06 8.46
N GLN A 227 -17.34 12.91 7.39
CA GLN A 227 -18.21 13.94 6.86
C GLN A 227 -19.67 13.47 6.81
N GLN A 228 -20.61 14.39 7.02
CA GLN A 228 -22.02 14.19 6.70
C GLN A 228 -22.24 14.22 5.19
N ASN A 229 -23.43 13.82 4.73
CA ASN A 229 -23.79 13.81 3.32
C ASN A 229 -23.70 15.19 2.66
N ASP A 230 -23.86 16.29 3.40
CA ASP A 230 -23.72 17.64 2.87
C ASP A 230 -22.25 18.12 2.79
N GLY A 231 -21.31 17.33 3.31
CA GLY A 231 -19.88 17.64 3.38
C GLY A 231 -19.40 18.15 4.73
N THR A 232 -20.32 18.42 5.68
CA THR A 232 -19.97 18.93 7.01
C THR A 232 -19.04 17.96 7.73
N VAL A 233 -17.87 18.44 8.14
CA VAL A 233 -16.86 17.62 8.84
C VAL A 233 -17.26 17.45 10.31
N ILE A 234 -17.42 16.20 10.75
CA ILE A 234 -17.84 15.82 12.11
C ILE A 234 -16.64 15.61 13.03
N SER A 235 -15.62 14.93 12.52
CA SER A 235 -14.42 14.54 13.25
C SER A 235 -13.23 14.42 12.29
N LYS A 236 -12.03 14.58 12.85
CA LYS A 236 -10.75 14.45 12.14
C LYS A 236 -9.76 13.75 13.05
N LEU A 237 -8.82 13.04 12.43
CA LEU A 237 -7.74 12.35 13.10
C LEU A 237 -6.51 12.38 12.19
N ASN A 238 -5.42 13.00 12.63
CA ASN A 238 -4.15 12.98 11.90
C ASN A 238 -3.23 11.86 12.42
N ALA A 239 -2.20 11.53 11.63
CA ALA A 239 -1.26 10.46 11.97
C ALA A 239 -0.52 10.69 13.30
N ASN A 240 -0.19 11.93 13.64
CA ASN A 240 0.52 12.20 14.90
C ASN A 240 -0.39 11.90 16.09
N ASP A 241 -1.63 12.38 16.08
CA ASP A 241 -2.60 12.11 17.15
C ASP A 241 -2.93 10.61 17.27
N LEU A 242 -2.92 9.91 16.13
CA LEU A 242 -3.12 8.47 16.09
C LEU A 242 -1.94 7.70 16.71
N LEU A 243 -0.71 8.10 16.41
CA LEU A 243 0.52 7.40 16.81
C LEU A 243 1.11 7.88 18.14
N ASP A 244 0.67 9.02 18.69
CA ASP A 244 1.26 9.61 19.89
C ASP A 244 1.06 8.73 21.13
N THR A 245 2.10 8.02 21.56
CA THR A 245 2.13 7.15 22.75
C THR A 245 2.36 7.90 24.07
N HIS A 246 2.16 9.22 24.13
CA HIS A 246 2.43 10.01 25.34
C HIS A 246 1.20 10.72 25.92
N SER A 247 0.01 10.46 25.41
CA SER A 247 -1.22 11.12 25.88
C SER A 247 -1.85 10.42 27.10
N LYS A 248 -2.51 11.18 27.97
CA LYS A 248 -3.31 10.67 29.12
C LYS A 248 -4.43 9.69 28.70
N ALA A 249 -4.76 9.63 27.41
CA ALA A 249 -5.69 8.64 26.86
C ALA A 249 -5.13 7.20 26.94
N GLU A 250 -3.81 7.03 27.05
CA GLU A 250 -3.18 5.73 27.27
C GLU A 250 -3.64 5.05 28.56
N GLU A 251 -3.77 5.77 29.69
CA GLU A 251 -4.23 5.15 30.93
C GLU A 251 -5.67 4.64 30.81
N PHE A 252 -6.54 5.36 30.11
CA PHE A 252 -7.93 4.95 29.90
C PHE A 252 -8.05 3.79 28.89
N LEU A 253 -7.33 3.85 27.76
CA LEU A 253 -7.36 2.83 26.72
C LEU A 253 -6.63 1.55 27.14
N ASN A 254 -5.53 1.62 27.89
CA ASN A 254 -4.82 0.45 28.39
C ASN A 254 -5.70 -0.39 29.34
N ILE A 255 -6.59 0.24 30.12
CA ILE A 255 -7.52 -0.47 31.03
C ILE A 255 -8.60 -1.23 30.26
N ILE A 256 -9.00 -0.74 29.09
CA ILE A 256 -10.08 -1.30 28.25
C ILE A 256 -9.51 -2.28 27.20
N SER A 257 -8.17 -2.28 27.03
CA SER A 257 -7.52 -2.74 25.81
C SER A 257 -7.75 -4.19 25.42
N ASN A 258 -8.08 -5.13 26.33
CA ASN A 258 -8.25 -6.56 26.00
C ASN A 258 -7.15 -7.14 25.05
N GLY A 259 -5.94 -6.56 25.06
CA GLY A 259 -4.84 -6.93 24.16
C GLY A 259 -4.87 -6.35 22.73
N MET A 260 -5.77 -5.41 22.41
CA MET A 260 -5.84 -4.72 21.13
C MET A 260 -4.81 -3.58 21.05
N ASP A 261 -4.16 -3.42 19.89
CA ASP A 261 -3.23 -2.32 19.61
C ASP A 261 -3.88 -0.94 19.86
N ILE A 262 -3.16 -0.04 20.53
CA ILE A 262 -3.70 1.26 20.93
C ILE A 262 -4.08 2.15 19.74
N THR A 263 -3.35 2.02 18.63
CA THR A 263 -3.61 2.73 17.38
C THR A 263 -4.95 2.30 16.81
N ILE A 264 -5.24 0.99 16.86
CA ILE A 264 -6.54 0.43 16.44
C ILE A 264 -7.66 0.99 17.32
N GLN A 265 -7.48 1.02 18.64
CA GLN A 265 -8.50 1.52 19.57
C GLN A 265 -8.80 3.00 19.36
N ARG A 266 -7.77 3.83 19.17
CA ARG A 266 -7.95 5.26 18.86
C ARG A 266 -8.74 5.46 17.58
N TYR A 267 -8.46 4.66 16.56
CA TYR A 267 -9.18 4.73 15.30
C TYR A 267 -10.64 4.27 15.44
N VAL A 268 -10.90 3.18 16.17
CA VAL A 268 -12.25 2.72 16.51
C VAL A 268 -13.02 3.82 17.25
N HIS A 269 -12.41 4.42 18.29
CA HIS A 269 -13.00 5.50 19.05
C HIS A 269 -13.33 6.71 18.17
N PHE A 270 -12.43 7.10 17.27
CA PHE A 270 -12.65 8.17 16.28
C PHE A 270 -13.90 7.91 15.40
N LEU A 271 -14.09 6.68 14.93
CA LEU A 271 -15.26 6.29 14.15
C LEU A 271 -16.54 6.29 14.99
N GLU A 272 -16.51 5.69 16.19
CA GLU A 272 -17.67 5.61 17.08
C GLU A 272 -18.13 6.99 17.58
N GLU A 273 -17.20 7.89 17.92
CA GLU A 273 -17.52 9.27 18.28
C GLU A 273 -18.24 9.98 17.14
N ALA A 274 -17.82 9.77 15.89
CA ALA A 274 -18.48 10.37 14.74
C ALA A 274 -19.93 9.90 14.59
N LEU A 275 -20.20 8.61 14.81
CA LEU A 275 -21.56 8.05 14.81
C LEU A 275 -22.42 8.61 15.95
N ASN A 276 -21.82 8.87 17.12
CA ASN A 276 -22.53 9.48 18.24
C ASN A 276 -22.88 10.95 17.99
N ARG A 277 -22.03 11.69 17.27
CA ARG A 277 -22.26 13.10 16.89
C ARG A 277 -23.22 13.26 15.70
N GLN A 278 -23.54 12.18 14.99
CA GLN A 278 -24.51 12.18 13.89
C GLN A 278 -25.96 12.23 14.39
N LYS A 279 -26.23 11.77 15.61
CA LYS A 279 -27.56 11.73 16.24
C LYS A 279 -28.00 13.12 16.69
#